data_AF-A0A3L7X8M6-F1
#
_entry.id   AF-A0A3L7X8M6-F1
#
_cell.length_a   1.000
_cell.length_b   1.000
_cell.length_c   1.000
_cell.angle_alpha   90.00
_cell.angle_beta   90.00
_cell.angle_gamma   90.00
#
_symmetry.space_group_name_H-M   'P 1'
#
loop_
_entity.id
_entity.type
_entity.pdbx_description
1 polymer ?
#
loop_
_entity_poly.entity_id
_entity_poly.type
_entity_poly.pdbx_seq_one_letter_code
_entity_poly.pdbx_strand_id
1 'polypeptide(L)'
;MDLLLRPEWAVLAALAAIAAIYIALPRREDAEADGAAGANLDDLRAQRDELVAALRDLDEDVAAGRMAAEDRQRGRTEIGARLREVIERIRAGGGA
;
A
#
# COMPACT_ATOMS: atom_id res chain seq x y z
N MET A 1 27.26 -18.03 41.71
CA MET A 1 26.50 -17.96 40.45
C MET A 1 26.21 -19.39 40.01
N ASP A 2 25.35 -20.11 40.75
CA ASP A 2 25.15 -21.57 40.60
C ASP A 2 23.67 -21.96 40.43
N LEU A 3 22.83 -20.99 40.06
CA LEU A 3 21.40 -21.25 39.82
C LEU A 3 21.10 -21.70 38.37
N LEU A 4 22.07 -21.57 37.46
CA LEU A 4 21.95 -21.95 36.04
C LEU A 4 22.30 -23.43 35.76
N LEU A 5 22.81 -24.18 36.75
CA LEU A 5 23.27 -25.56 36.56
C LEU A 5 22.20 -26.64 36.81
N ARG A 6 20.94 -26.25 37.01
CA ARG A 6 19.86 -27.24 37.11
C ARG A 6 19.22 -27.47 35.73
N PRO A 7 19.00 -28.74 35.33
CA PRO A 7 18.45 -29.08 34.02
C PRO A 7 17.07 -28.47 33.79
N GLU A 8 16.31 -28.21 34.85
CA GLU A 8 15.02 -27.52 34.80
C GLU A 8 15.13 -26.12 34.19
N TRP A 9 16.14 -25.32 34.57
CA TRP A 9 16.34 -23.98 34.03
C TRP A 9 16.86 -24.00 32.60
N ALA A 10 17.67 -24.99 32.25
CA ALA A 10 18.14 -25.18 30.87
C ALA A 10 16.99 -25.52 29.92
N VAL A 11 16.05 -26.38 30.33
CA VAL A 11 14.86 -26.71 29.54
C VAL A 11 13.95 -25.50 29.38
N LEU A 12 13.72 -24.73 30.45
CA LEU A 12 12.90 -23.51 30.38
C LEU A 12 13.53 -22.45 29.47
N ALA A 13 14.85 -22.25 29.57
CA ALA A 13 15.57 -21.31 28.71
C ALA A 13 15.53 -21.74 27.23
N ALA A 14 15.69 -23.04 26.95
CA ALA A 14 15.58 -23.58 25.61
C ALA A 14 14.17 -23.41 25.04
N LEU A 15 13.13 -23.71 25.84
CA LEU A 15 11.74 -23.54 25.43
C LEU A 15 11.40 -22.07 25.17
N ALA A 16 11.86 -21.16 26.04
CA ALA A 16 11.67 -19.73 25.88
C ALA A 16 12.39 -19.21 24.62
N ALA A 17 13.59 -19.70 24.32
CA ALA A 17 14.31 -19.35 23.10
C ALA A 17 13.57 -19.85 21.85
N ILE A 18 13.06 -21.08 21.86
CA ILE A 18 12.26 -21.64 20.74
C ILE A 18 10.97 -20.85 20.55
N ALA A 19 10.27 -20.50 21.63
CA ALA A 19 9.07 -19.68 21.57
C ALA A 19 9.35 -18.26 21.04
N ALA A 20 10.45 -17.64 21.49
CA ALA A 20 10.87 -16.33 20.99
C ALA A 20 11.19 -16.37 19.49
N ILE A 21 11.88 -17.43 19.03
CA ILE A 21 12.13 -17.66 17.61
C ILE A 21 10.82 -17.84 16.85
N TYR A 22 9.90 -18.65 17.37
CA TYR A 22 8.61 -18.91 16.73
C TYR A 22 7.73 -17.64 16.61
N ILE A 23 7.78 -16.75 17.60
CA ILE A 23 7.07 -15.47 17.58
C ILE A 23 7.76 -14.46 16.65
N ALA A 24 9.08 -14.44 16.64
CA ALA A 24 9.87 -13.51 15.82
C ALA A 24 9.99 -13.94 14.35
N LEU A 25 9.64 -15.18 14.02
CA LEU A 25 9.65 -15.66 12.65
C LEU A 25 8.35 -15.20 11.96
N PRO A 26 8.41 -14.23 11.03
CA PRO A 26 7.22 -13.89 10.25
C PRO A 26 6.79 -15.14 9.51
N ARG A 27 5.52 -15.56 9.68
CA ARG A 27 4.95 -16.59 8.80
C ARG A 27 5.10 -16.06 7.38
N ARG A 28 5.69 -16.87 6.50
CA ARG A 28 5.88 -16.51 5.09
C ARG A 28 4.58 -16.08 4.41
N GLU A 29 3.45 -16.61 4.87
CA GLU A 29 2.10 -16.23 4.43
C GLU A 29 1.76 -14.77 4.75
N ASP A 30 2.18 -14.25 5.92
CA ASP A 30 1.93 -12.86 6.31
C ASP A 30 2.85 -11.90 5.53
N ALA A 31 4.10 -12.29 5.28
CA ALA A 31 5.05 -11.49 4.51
C ALA A 31 4.68 -11.37 3.02
N GLU A 32 4.09 -12.42 2.43
CA GLU A 32 3.59 -12.39 1.06
C GLU A 32 2.29 -11.60 0.95
N ALA A 33 1.38 -11.71 1.93
CA ALA A 33 0.14 -10.94 1.96
C ALA A 33 0.40 -9.43 2.13
N ASP A 34 1.30 -9.05 3.03
CA ASP A 34 1.68 -7.64 3.23
C ASP A 34 2.46 -7.08 2.03
N GLY A 35 3.30 -7.90 1.40
CA GLY A 35 4.04 -7.51 0.18
C GLY A 35 3.11 -7.28 -1.02
N ALA A 36 2.12 -8.16 -1.22
CA ALA A 36 1.16 -8.05 -2.32
C ALA A 36 0.15 -6.91 -2.10
N ALA A 37 -0.32 -6.73 -0.87
CA ALA A 37 -1.22 -5.62 -0.50
C ALA A 37 -0.50 -4.26 -0.60
N GLY A 38 0.76 -4.18 -0.15
CA GLY A 38 1.59 -2.98 -0.27
C GLY A 38 1.89 -2.60 -1.72
N ALA A 39 2.26 -3.58 -2.56
CA ALA A 39 2.49 -3.35 -3.99
C ALA A 39 1.25 -2.81 -4.72
N ASN A 40 0.08 -3.37 -4.42
CA ASN A 40 -1.20 -2.92 -5.02
C ASN A 40 -1.56 -1.49 -4.58
N LEU A 41 -1.28 -1.12 -3.34
CA LEU A 41 -1.54 0.23 -2.84
C LEU A 41 -0.61 1.27 -3.49
N ASP A 42 0.65 0.93 -3.72
CA ASP A 42 1.61 1.81 -4.40
C ASP A 42 1.26 1.96 -5.89
N ASP A 43 0.80 0.90 -6.56
CA ASP A 43 0.28 0.98 -7.93
C ASP A 43 -0.97 1.87 -8.01
N LEU A 44 -1.86 1.82 -7.03
CA LEU A 44 -3.03 2.71 -6.96
C LEU A 44 -2.62 4.17 -6.72
N ARG A 45 -1.59 4.41 -5.90
CA ARG A 45 -1.05 5.77 -5.68
C ARG A 45 -0.40 6.32 -6.95
N ALA A 46 0.32 5.49 -7.71
CA ALA A 46 0.89 5.88 -8.99
C ALA A 46 -0.22 6.24 -10.01
N GLN A 47 -1.27 5.41 -10.09
CA GLN A 47 -2.44 5.69 -10.94
C GLN A 47 -3.15 7.00 -10.55
N ARG A 48 -3.27 7.30 -9.25
CA ARG A 48 -3.81 8.58 -8.78
C ARG A 48 -2.98 9.75 -9.30
N ASP A 49 -1.65 9.66 -9.18
CA ASP A 49 -0.75 10.75 -9.57
C ASP A 49 -0.76 10.97 -11.09
N GLU A 50 -0.84 9.89 -11.87
CA GLU A 50 -1.02 9.96 -13.32
C GLU A 50 -2.34 10.64 -13.70
N LEU A 51 -3.46 10.27 -13.07
CA LEU A 51 -4.76 10.89 -13.34
C LEU A 51 -4.79 12.38 -12.95
N VAL A 52 -4.08 12.76 -11.88
CA VAL A 52 -3.93 14.16 -11.47
C VAL A 52 -3.08 14.92 -12.48
N ALA A 53 -2.00 14.32 -12.99
CA ALA A 53 -1.19 14.92 -14.04
C ALA A 53 -2.02 15.11 -15.33
N ALA A 54 -2.77 14.09 -15.75
CA ALA A 54 -3.65 14.17 -16.91
C ALA A 54 -4.69 15.30 -16.81
N LEU A 55 -5.24 15.57 -15.61
CA LEU A 55 -6.12 16.72 -15.40
C LEU A 55 -5.41 18.06 -15.58
N ARG A 56 -4.13 18.15 -15.16
CA ARG A 56 -3.32 19.36 -15.35
C ARG A 56 -3.00 19.59 -16.81
N ASP A 57 -2.63 18.53 -17.53
CA ASP A 57 -2.36 18.60 -18.97
C ASP A 57 -3.60 19.06 -19.74
N LEU A 58 -4.77 18.53 -19.37
CA LEU A 58 -6.06 18.96 -19.94
C LEU A 58 -6.33 20.46 -19.70
N ASP A 59 -6.02 20.93 -18.49
CA ASP A 59 -6.20 22.33 -18.11
C ASP A 59 -5.19 23.24 -18.85
N GLU A 60 -3.96 22.77 -19.08
CA GLU A 60 -2.91 23.44 -19.85
C GLU A 60 -3.22 23.50 -21.35
N ASP A 61 -3.70 22.41 -21.95
CA ASP A 61 -4.05 22.36 -23.37
C ASP A 61 -5.17 23.33 -23.73
N VAL A 62 -6.12 23.51 -22.82
CA VAL A 62 -7.18 24.51 -22.99
C VAL A 62 -6.63 25.92 -22.83
N ALA A 63 -5.75 26.16 -21.85
CA ALA A 63 -5.10 27.45 -21.67
C ALA A 63 -4.23 27.83 -22.87
N ALA A 64 -3.60 26.85 -23.51
CA ALA A 64 -2.82 27.01 -24.72
C ALA A 64 -3.67 27.11 -26.01
N GLY A 65 -4.99 26.97 -25.91
CA GLY A 65 -5.90 26.98 -27.05
C GLY A 65 -5.76 25.78 -27.99
N ARG A 66 -5.11 24.70 -27.53
CA ARG A 66 -4.95 23.44 -28.28
C ARG A 66 -6.17 22.51 -28.19
N MET A 67 -7.08 22.80 -27.26
CA MET A 67 -8.26 21.98 -26.97
C MET A 67 -9.49 22.87 -26.76
N ALA A 68 -10.65 22.43 -27.26
CA ALA A 68 -11.91 23.13 -27.05
C ALA A 68 -12.41 22.97 -25.59
N ALA A 69 -13.15 23.96 -25.10
CA ALA A 69 -13.71 23.92 -23.74
C ALA A 69 -14.72 22.76 -23.53
N GLU A 70 -15.38 22.32 -24.60
CA GLU A 70 -16.30 21.17 -24.58
C GLU A 70 -15.53 19.85 -24.37
N ASP A 71 -14.38 19.70 -25.05
CA ASP A 71 -13.49 18.57 -24.89
C ASP A 71 -12.86 18.52 -23.49
N ARG A 72 -12.57 19.70 -22.91
CA ARG A 72 -12.14 19.82 -21.50
C ARG A 72 -13.17 19.24 -20.55
N GLN A 73 -14.44 19.61 -20.71
CA GLN A 73 -15.49 19.19 -19.79
C GLN A 73 -15.71 17.67 -19.85
N ARG A 74 -15.62 17.10 -21.07
CA ARG A 74 -15.68 15.67 -21.28
C ARG A 74 -14.49 14.95 -20.61
N GLY A 75 -13.27 15.41 -20.88
CA GLY A 75 -12.05 14.84 -20.30
C GLY A 75 -12.04 14.92 -18.77
N ARG A 76 -12.46 16.05 -18.17
CA ARG A 76 -12.58 16.17 -16.70
C ARG A 76 -13.59 15.20 -16.11
N THR A 77 -14.71 14.96 -16.80
CA THR A 77 -15.75 14.03 -16.32
C THR A 77 -15.23 12.60 -16.31
N GLU A 78 -14.58 12.18 -17.40
CA GLU A 78 -14.03 10.83 -17.54
C GLU A 78 -12.86 10.57 -16.58
N ILE A 79 -11.89 11.48 -16.53
CA ILE A 79 -10.73 11.37 -15.62
C ILE A 79 -11.17 11.48 -14.16
N GLY A 80 -12.12 12.37 -13.86
CA GLY A 80 -12.66 12.55 -12.52
C GLY A 80 -13.38 11.30 -11.98
N ALA A 81 -14.13 10.58 -12.84
CA ALA A 81 -14.76 9.33 -12.47
C ALA A 81 -13.73 8.25 -12.11
N ARG A 82 -12.69 8.09 -12.92
CA ARG A 82 -11.58 7.15 -12.66
C ARG A 82 -10.80 7.51 -11.41
N LEU A 83 -10.51 8.80 -11.20
CA LEU A 83 -9.79 9.26 -10.01
C LEU A 83 -10.59 8.97 -8.73
N ARG A 84 -11.92 9.13 -8.75
CA ARG A 84 -12.78 8.76 -7.63
C ARG A 84 -12.68 7.27 -7.32
N GLU A 85 -12.74 6.41 -8.34
CA GLU A 85 -12.61 4.96 -8.17
C GLU A 85 -11.27 4.59 -7.53
N VAL A 86 -10.16 5.14 -8.03
CA VAL A 86 -8.81 4.92 -7.47
C VAL A 86 -8.73 5.37 -6.02
N ILE A 87 -9.28 6.55 -5.68
CA ILE A 87 -9.30 7.07 -4.31
C ILE A 87 -10.11 6.14 -3.38
N GLU A 88 -11.26 5.64 -3.81
CA GLU A 88 -12.05 4.70 -3.01
C GLU A 88 -11.29 3.38 -2.79
N ARG A 89 -10.58 2.88 -3.81
CA ARG A 89 -9.75 1.67 -3.70
C ARG A 89 -8.57 1.87 -2.75
N ILE A 90 -7.91 3.03 -2.79
CA ILE A 90 -6.86 3.40 -1.83
C ILE A 90 -7.44 3.47 -0.42
N ARG A 91 -8.62 4.08 -0.25
CA ARG A 91 -9.29 4.19 1.06
C ARG A 91 -9.65 2.81 1.62
N ALA A 92 -10.16 1.91 0.79
CA ALA A 92 -10.47 0.54 1.18
C ALA A 92 -9.22 -0.27 1.53
N GLY A 93 -8.11 -0.06 0.82
CA GLY A 93 -6.83 -0.76 1.05
C GLY A 93 -5.97 -0.19 2.18
N GLY A 94 -6.12 1.08 2.54
CA GLY A 94 -5.35 1.74 3.61
C GLY A 94 -6.05 1.83 4.96
N GLY A 95 -7.28 1.32 5.07
CA GLY A 95 -8.10 1.33 6.30
C GLY A 95 -8.16 -0.01 7.05
N ALA A 96 -7.32 -0.98 6.69
CA ALA A 96 -7.18 -2.27 7.38
C ALA A 96 -6.00 -2.24 8.35
#